data_AF-A0A6A4PSU9-F1
#
_entry.id   AF-A0A6A4PSU9-F1
#
_cell.length_a   1.000
_cell.length_b   1.000
_cell.length_c   1.000
_cell.angle_alpha   90.00
_cell.angle_beta   90.00
_cell.angle_gamma   90.00
#
_symmetry.space_group_name_H-M   'P 1'
#
loop_
_entity.id
_entity.type
_entity.pdbx_description
1 polymer ?
#
loop_
_entity_poly.entity_id
_entity_poly.type
_entity_poly.pdbx_seq_one_letter_code
_entity_poly.pdbx_strand_id
1 'polypeptide(L)'
;MQLKGTIIAPSWVEDWKWSNNDRAVWIRFYNVNGLVIKGRGVIDGKGAAWWSCNSNGDCARPTVSTKTHFFGYNQRYLLTL
;
A
#
# COMPACT_ATOMS: atom_id res chain seq x y z
N MET A 1 8.08 8.98 10.92
CA MET A 1 9.03 7.98 10.37
C MET A 1 9.85 8.61 9.26
N GLN A 2 11.13 8.23 9.10
CA GLN A 2 11.98 8.66 7.98
C GLN A 2 12.31 7.48 7.05
N LEU A 3 11.96 7.59 5.78
CA LEU A 3 12.33 6.63 4.73
C LEU A 3 13.62 7.11 4.05
N LYS A 4 14.67 6.30 4.11
CA LYS A 4 15.99 6.61 3.55
C LYS A 4 16.37 5.73 2.34
N GLY A 5 15.84 4.51 2.28
CA GLY A 5 16.11 3.56 1.20
C GLY A 5 14.92 3.38 0.27
N THR A 6 14.97 2.32 -0.52
CA THR A 6 13.92 1.97 -1.49
C THR A 6 13.14 0.75 -1.01
N ILE A 7 11.81 0.86 -0.96
CA ILE A 7 10.90 -0.28 -0.79
C ILE A 7 10.44 -0.67 -2.19
N ILE A 8 10.65 -1.93 -2.59
CA ILE A 8 10.31 -2.43 -3.94
C ILE A 8 9.30 -3.57 -3.79
N ALA A 9 8.18 -3.49 -4.51
CA ALA A 9 7.20 -4.57 -4.60
C ALA A 9 7.69 -5.72 -5.50
N PRO A 10 7.14 -6.93 -5.37
CA PRO A 10 7.37 -8.00 -6.34
C PRO A 10 6.95 -7.56 -7.76
N SER A 11 7.73 -7.96 -8.75
CA SER A 11 7.53 -7.53 -10.14
C SER A 11 6.45 -8.33 -10.87
N TRP A 12 6.12 -9.54 -10.40
CA TRP A 12 5.12 -10.42 -10.99
C TRP A 12 4.01 -10.72 -9.98
N VAL A 13 2.78 -10.94 -10.47
CA VAL A 13 1.58 -11.14 -9.64
C VAL A 13 1.71 -12.38 -8.75
N GLU A 14 2.28 -13.45 -9.29
CA GLU A 14 2.52 -14.74 -8.64
C GLU A 14 3.54 -14.70 -7.49
N ASP A 15 4.43 -13.69 -7.49
CA ASP A 15 5.44 -13.53 -6.44
C ASP A 15 4.86 -12.89 -5.16
N TRP A 16 3.65 -12.36 -5.23
CA TRP A 16 2.96 -11.82 -4.08
C TRP A 16 2.42 -12.96 -3.22
N LYS A 17 3.07 -13.21 -2.08
CA LYS A 17 2.65 -14.22 -1.12
C LYS A 17 1.68 -13.63 -0.10
N TRP A 18 0.38 -13.65 -0.39
CA TRP A 18 -0.63 -13.20 0.57
C TRP A 18 -0.90 -14.25 1.65
N SER A 19 -1.12 -13.79 2.89
CA SER A 19 -1.80 -14.60 3.89
C SER A 19 -3.29 -14.70 3.53
N ASN A 20 -3.96 -15.79 3.90
CA ASN A 20 -5.38 -16.00 3.59
C ASN A 20 -6.31 -14.87 4.12
N ASN A 21 -5.84 -14.04 5.05
CA ASN A 21 -6.60 -12.95 5.65
C ASN A 21 -6.30 -11.55 5.06
N ASP A 22 -5.30 -11.42 4.16
CA ASP A 22 -4.79 -10.12 3.68
C ASP A 22 -4.62 -10.06 2.15
N ARG A 23 -5.47 -10.76 1.40
CA ARG A 23 -5.37 -10.98 -0.07
C ARG A 23 -5.26 -9.74 -0.98
N ALA A 24 -5.19 -8.52 -0.45
CA ALA A 24 -5.07 -7.31 -1.25
C ALA A 24 -4.35 -6.15 -0.55
N VAL A 25 -3.45 -6.39 0.41
CA VAL A 25 -2.71 -5.29 1.06
C VAL A 25 -1.21 -5.45 0.87
N TRP A 26 -0.58 -4.48 0.20
CA TRP A 26 0.87 -4.43 0.00
C TRP A 26 1.59 -3.86 1.21
N ILE A 27 1.13 -2.71 1.69
CA ILE A 27 1.66 -2.01 2.85
C ILE A 27 0.49 -1.62 3.72
N ARG A 28 0.52 -2.06 4.99
CA ARG A 28 -0.49 -1.73 6.00
C ARG A 28 0.15 -0.93 7.13
N PHE A 29 -0.42 0.23 7.40
CA PHE A 29 -0.26 0.91 8.68
C PHE A 29 -1.53 0.69 9.49
N TYR A 30 -1.41 -0.02 10.61
CA TYR A 30 -2.54 -0.40 11.46
C TYR A 30 -2.44 0.26 12.83
N ASN A 31 -3.54 0.86 13.29
CA ASN A 31 -3.64 1.49 14.61
C ASN A 31 -2.57 2.56 14.85
N VAL A 32 -2.28 3.38 13.84
CA VAL A 32 -1.33 4.50 13.93
C VAL A 32 -2.10 5.81 13.91
N ASN A 33 -1.83 6.68 14.89
CA ASN A 33 -2.29 8.06 14.89
C ASN A 33 -1.15 8.99 14.44
N GLY A 34 -1.45 9.98 13.59
CA GLY A 34 -0.47 10.98 13.14
C GLY A 34 0.71 10.42 12.33
N LEU A 35 0.48 9.42 11.47
CA LEU A 35 1.54 8.88 10.62
C LEU A 35 2.06 9.94 9.64
N VAL A 36 3.33 10.30 9.80
CA VAL A 36 4.05 11.13 8.83
C VAL A 36 5.29 10.38 8.34
N ILE A 37 5.37 10.18 7.02
CA ILE A 37 6.53 9.62 6.33
C ILE A 37 7.31 10.78 5.74
N LYS A 38 8.57 10.92 6.14
CA LYS A 38 9.50 11.96 5.68
C LYS A 38 10.76 11.33 5.10
N GLY A 39 11.61 12.11 4.45
CA GLY A 39 12.88 11.63 3.89
C GLY A 39 12.86 11.56 2.36
N ARG A 40 13.96 11.07 1.78
CA ARG A 40 14.19 11.02 0.32
C ARG A 40 14.19 9.60 -0.24
N GLY A 41 13.79 8.62 0.56
CA GLY A 41 13.66 7.24 0.09
C GLY A 41 12.49 7.06 -0.88
N VAL A 42 12.44 5.91 -1.52
CA VAL A 42 11.54 5.62 -2.64
C VAL A 42 10.63 4.45 -2.30
N ILE A 43 9.39 4.50 -2.77
CA ILE A 43 8.45 3.38 -2.72
C ILE A 43 8.12 3.03 -4.18
N ASP A 44 8.70 1.95 -4.69
CA ASP A 44 8.43 1.42 -6.03
C ASP A 44 7.42 0.28 -5.94
N GLY A 45 6.18 0.56 -6.36
CA GLY A 45 5.07 -0.39 -6.29
C GLY A 45 5.02 -1.45 -7.36
N LYS A 46 5.88 -1.41 -8.40
CA LYS A 46 5.84 -2.32 -9.55
C LYS A 46 4.40 -2.61 -10.06
N GLY A 47 3.55 -1.58 -10.08
CA GLY A 47 2.11 -1.72 -10.35
C GLY A 47 1.77 -2.16 -11.78
N ALA A 48 2.71 -2.09 -12.71
CA ALA A 48 2.50 -2.45 -14.11
C ALA A 48 1.99 -3.89 -14.30
N ALA A 49 2.51 -4.85 -13.53
CA ALA A 49 2.07 -6.25 -13.58
C ALA A 49 0.59 -6.44 -13.19
N TRP A 50 0.06 -5.52 -12.38
CA TRP A 50 -1.35 -5.52 -12.00
C TRP A 50 -2.25 -4.84 -13.03
N TRP A 51 -1.73 -3.86 -13.77
CA TRP A 51 -2.49 -3.16 -14.81
C TRP A 51 -2.71 -4.02 -16.06
N SER A 52 -1.80 -4.97 -16.34
CA SER A 52 -1.98 -5.98 -17.39
C SER A 52 -3.04 -7.05 -17.04
N CYS A 53 -3.44 -7.13 -15.78
CA CYS A 53 -4.36 -8.14 -15.26
C CYS A 53 -5.84 -7.73 -15.48
N ASN A 54 -6.20 -7.34 -16.71
CA ASN A 54 -7.47 -6.66 -16.99
C ASN A 54 -8.45 -7.44 -17.89
N SER A 55 -8.33 -8.77 -17.97
CA SER A 55 -9.17 -9.57 -18.89
C SER A 55 -10.22 -10.50 -18.26
N ASN A 56 -10.09 -10.97 -17.00
CA ASN A 56 -11.02 -12.01 -16.48
C ASN A 56 -11.52 -11.83 -15.03
N GLY A 57 -11.38 -10.66 -14.41
CA GLY A 57 -12.03 -10.35 -13.12
C GLY A 57 -11.39 -10.92 -11.84
N ASP A 58 -10.39 -11.80 -11.94
CA ASP A 58 -9.76 -12.45 -10.78
C ASP A 58 -8.48 -11.74 -10.24
N CYS A 59 -8.27 -10.48 -10.61
CA CYS A 59 -7.06 -9.75 -10.25
C CYS A 59 -7.29 -8.87 -9.02
N ALA A 60 -7.03 -9.42 -7.83
CA ALA A 60 -7.10 -8.70 -6.57
C ALA A 60 -5.91 -7.73 -6.41
N ARG A 61 -5.95 -6.60 -7.15
CA ARG A 61 -4.89 -5.58 -7.11
C ARG A 61 -4.60 -5.15 -5.67
N PRO A 62 -3.35 -5.29 -5.18
CA PRO A 62 -3.01 -4.94 -3.84
C PRO A 62 -3.08 -3.41 -3.66
N THR A 63 -3.61 -3.01 -2.53
CA THR A 63 -3.82 -1.60 -2.14
C THR A 63 -2.86 -1.22 -1.03
N VAL A 64 -2.55 0.07 -0.96
CA VAL A 64 -1.94 0.67 0.22
C VAL A 64 -3.07 1.11 1.13
N SER A 65 -3.10 0.60 2.37
CA SER A 65 -4.20 0.84 3.30
C SER A 65 -3.69 1.43 4.61
N THR A 66 -4.28 2.55 5.01
CA THR A 66 -4.18 3.10 6.35
C THR A 66 -5.50 2.82 7.05
N LYS A 67 -5.48 2.00 8.12
CA LYS A 67 -6.68 1.76 8.94
C LYS A 67 -6.46 2.35 10.33
N THR A 68 -7.13 3.45 10.58
CA THR A 68 -7.15 4.15 11.87
C THR A 68 -8.51 3.89 12.53
N HIS A 69 -8.53 3.57 13.82
CA HIS A 69 -9.77 3.50 14.61
C HIS A 69 -10.14 4.94 14.97
N PHE A 70 -11.22 5.49 14.41
CA PHE A 70 -11.62 6.88 14.67
C PHE A 70 -12.76 6.95 15.70
N PHE A 71 -12.47 7.51 16.87
CA PHE A 71 -13.46 8.27 17.63
C PHE A 71 -13.33 9.74 17.21
N GLY A 72 -14.38 10.32 16.62
CA GLY A 72 -14.65 11.76 16.61
C GLY A 72 -13.75 12.69 15.77
N TYR A 73 -14.37 13.28 14.75
CA TYR A 73 -14.17 14.62 14.16
C TYR A 73 -12.75 15.14 13.79
N ASN A 74 -12.62 15.40 12.48
CA ASN A 74 -11.68 16.30 11.80
C ASN A 74 -10.19 15.90 11.77
N GLN A 75 -9.70 15.49 10.58
CA GLN A 75 -8.58 16.17 9.90
C GLN A 75 -8.31 15.61 8.49
N ARG A 76 -7.89 16.53 7.60
CA ARG A 76 -7.65 16.35 6.15
C ARG A 76 -6.43 15.46 5.89
N TYR A 77 -6.53 14.58 4.89
CA TYR A 77 -5.38 13.86 4.35
C TYR A 77 -5.05 14.43 2.96
N LEU A 78 -3.83 14.96 2.80
CA LEU A 78 -3.26 15.26 1.50
C LEU A 78 -2.37 14.09 1.09
N LEU A 79 -2.89 13.23 0.21
CA LEU A 79 -2.08 12.29 -0.54
C LEU A 79 -1.72 12.96 -1.86
N THR A 80 -0.70 13.82 -1.87
CA THR A 80 -0.07 14.26 -3.12
C THR A 80 0.92 13.18 -3.54
N LEU A 81 0.59 12.48 -4.62
CA LEU A 81 1.58 11.97 -5.56
C LEU A 81 1.79 13.04 -6.64
#